data_AF-A0A359LNM1-F1
#
_entry.id   AF-A0A359LNM1-F1
#
_cell.length_a   1.000
_cell.length_b   1.000
_cell.length_c   1.000
_cell.angle_alpha   90.00
_cell.angle_beta   90.00
_cell.angle_gamma   90.00
#
_symmetry.space_group_name_H-M   'P 1'
#
loop_
_entity.id
_entity.type
_entity.pdbx_description
1 polymer ?
#
loop_
_entity_poly.entity_id
_entity_poly.type
_entity_poly.pdbx_seq_one_letter_code
_entity_poly.pdbx_strand_id
1 'polypeptide(L)' 'MRVPDIVNHHVNNWDLSLFKVFALTERVRMQFRAEAFNGLNRVRFGGPNTNVNGGAAFGTVTSQSNTPRQVQFGLKVLF' A
#
# COMPACT_ATOMS: atom_id res chain seq x y z
N MET A 1 -25.69 9.81 -19.31
CA MET A 1 -24.35 9.55 -19.88
C MET A 1 -23.37 9.48 -18.71
N ARG A 2 -22.95 8.29 -18.28
CA ARG A 2 -22.05 8.09 -17.13
C ARG A 2 -20.62 8.24 -17.65
N VAL A 3 -19.96 9.34 -17.34
CA VAL A 3 -18.57 9.60 -17.74
C VAL A 3 -17.68 8.67 -16.90
N PRO A 4 -17.04 7.65 -17.49
CA PRO A 4 -16.30 6.62 -16.75
C PRO A 4 -15.10 7.17 -15.97
N ASP A 5 -14.54 8.29 -16.43
CA ASP A 5 -13.30 8.89 -15.91
C ASP A 5 -13.48 9.72 -14.63
N ILE A 6 -14.71 9.80 -14.10
CA ILE A 6 -15.03 10.50 -12.84
C ILE A 6 -15.07 9.52 -11.66
N VAL A 7 -15.04 8.21 -11.91
CA VAL A 7 -15.14 7.18 -10.86
C VAL A 7 -13.76 6.60 -10.58
N ASN A 8 -13.33 6.68 -9.32
CA ASN A 8 -12.03 6.16 -8.90
C ASN A 8 -11.80 4.70 -9.35
N HIS A 9 -10.60 4.42 -9.86
CA HIS A 9 -10.22 3.08 -10.32
C HIS A 9 -10.39 2.04 -9.20
N HIS A 10 -10.79 0.83 -9.58
CA HIS A 10 -10.87 -0.32 -8.68
C HIS A 10 -9.56 -0.49 -7.90
N VAL A 11 -9.67 -0.62 -6.58
CA VAL A 11 -8.51 -0.81 -5.71
C VAL A 11 -8.01 -2.24 -5.91
N ASN A 12 -6.81 -2.36 -6.45
CA ASN A 12 -6.08 -3.63 -6.53
C ASN A 12 -4.75 -3.45 -5.79
N ASN A 13 -4.83 -3.46 -4.46
CA ASN A 13 -3.68 -3.36 -3.57
C ASN A 13 -3.53 -4.68 -2.82
N TRP A 14 -2.31 -5.21 -2.78
CA TRP A 14 -2.00 -6.47 -2.12
C TRP A 14 -1.10 -6.19 -0.93
N ASP A 15 -1.59 -6.50 0.26
CA ASP A 15 -0.81 -6.42 1.49
C ASP A 15 -0.44 -7.83 1.93
N LEU A 16 0.83 -8.03 2.27
CA LEU A 16 1.43 -9.34 2.55
C LEU A 16 1.98 -9.35 3.97
N SER A 17 1.80 -10.46 4.68
CA SER A 17 2.38 -10.65 6.01
C SER A 17 2.94 -12.06 6.14
N LEU A 18 4.18 -12.15 6.62
CA LEU A 18 4.89 -13.39 6.89
C LEU A 18 5.34 -13.41 8.35
N PHE A 19 5.02 -14.49 9.05
CA PHE A 19 5.44 -14.70 10.43
C PHE A 19 6.12 -16.05 10.56
N LYS A 20 7.26 -16.08 11.25
CA LYS A 20 8.00 -17.30 11.55
C LYS A 20 8.44 -17.30 12.99
N VAL A 21 8.16 -18.38 13.70
CA VAL A 21 8.69 -18.61 15.05
C VAL A 21 9.84 -19.61 14.94
N PHE A 22 10.97 -19.24 15.53
CA PHE A 22 12.15 -20.08 15.69
C PHE A 22 12.23 -20.47 17.18
N ALA A 23 12.24 -21.76 17.46
CA ALA A 23 12.59 -22.26 18.79
C ALA A 23 14.12 -22.26 18.88
N LEU A 24 14.69 -21.29 19.60
CA LEU A 24 16.13 -21.20 19.79
C LEU A 24 16.59 -22.18 20.87
N THR A 25 15.81 -22.28 21.96
CA THR A 25 15.97 -23.28 23.02
C THR A 25 14.59 -23.74 23.51
N GLU A 26 14.54 -24.62 24.51
CA GLU A 26 13.30 -25.09 25.13
C GLU A 26 12.50 -23.94 25.80
N ARG A 27 13.19 -22.90 26.26
CA ARG A 27 12.59 -21.74 26.95
C ARG A 27 12.56 -20.49 26.08
N VAL A 28 13.45 -20.37 25.11
CA VAL A 28 13.59 -19.16 24.28
C VAL A 28 12.98 -19.37 22.89
N ARG A 29 12.02 -18.51 22.54
CA ARG A 29 11.41 -18.47 21.20
C ARG A 29 11.63 -17.09 20.58
N MET A 30 11.97 -17.07 19.29
CA MET A 30 12.14 -15.86 18.52
C MET A 30 11.06 -15.80 17.44
N GLN A 31 10.26 -14.74 17.41
CA GLN A 31 9.29 -14.49 16.36
C GLN A 31 9.85 -13.42 15.42
N PHE A 32 10.02 -13.80 14.15
CA PHE A 32 10.28 -12.90 13.05
C PHE A 32 8.98 -12.59 12.32
N ARG A 33 8.82 -11.32 11.96
CA ARG A 33 7.67 -10.77 11.25
C ARG A 33 8.17 -9.92 10.10
N ALA A 34 7.64 -10.15 8.91
CA ALA A 34 7.84 -9.31 7.74
C ALA A 34 6.46 -8.93 7.19
N GLU A 35 6.22 -7.64 7.01
CA GLU A 35 4.96 -7.12 6.49
C GLU A 35 5.28 -6.20 5.30
N ALA A 36 4.55 -6.34 4.20
CA ALA A 36 4.69 -5.52 3.01
C ALA A 36 3.34 -4.94 2.62
N PHE A 37 3.20 -3.63 2.75
CA PHE A 37 2.06 -2.86 2.26
C PHE A 37 2.30 -2.46 0.80
N ASN A 38 1.27 -2.57 -0.03
CA ASN A 38 1.41 -2.45 -1.49
C ASN A 38 2.55 -3.36 -2.00
N GLY A 39 2.50 -4.65 -1.65
CA GLY A 39 3.57 -5.62 -1.91
C GLY A 39 3.91 -5.77 -3.40
N LEU A 40 2.93 -5.60 -4.29
CA LEU A 40 3.13 -5.60 -5.75
C LEU A 40 3.57 -4.23 -6.32
N ASN A 41 3.73 -3.21 -5.47
CA ASN A 41 4.09 -1.84 -5.83
C ASN A 41 3.23 -1.25 -6.96
N ARG A 42 1.91 -1.47 -6.89
CA ARG A 42 0.95 -0.95 -7.86
C ARG A 42 0.69 0.52 -7.58
N VAL A 43 0.85 1.37 -8.59
CA VAL A 43 0.49 2.78 -8.51
C VAL A 43 -1.00 2.93 -8.77
N ARG A 44 -1.70 3.62 -7.88
CA ARG A 44 -3.08 4.05 -8.08
C ARG A 44 -3.08 5.56 -8.23
N PHE A 45 -3.32 6.01 -9.45
CA PHE A 45 -3.48 7.43 -9.71
C PHE A 45 -4.76 7.97 -9.05
N GLY A 46 -4.70 9.21 -8.59
CA GLY A 46 -5.88 9.94 -8.11
C GLY A 46 -6.82 10.32 -9.25
N GLY A 47 -7.98 10.85 -8.89
CA GLY A 47 -8.88 11.44 -9.88
C GLY A 47 -8.25 12.65 -10.58
N PRO A 48 -8.74 13.00 -11.78
CA PRO A 48 -8.31 14.21 -12.46
C PRO A 48 -8.69 15.45 -11.66
N ASN A 49 -7.95 16.55 -11.84
CA ASN A 49 -8.26 17.82 -11.20
C ASN A 49 -9.61 18.35 -11.70
N THR A 50 -10.61 18.41 -10.83
CA THR A 50 -11.97 18.87 -11.14
C THR A 50 -12.17 20.37 -10.89
N ASN A 51 -11.14 21.11 -10.49
CA ASN A 51 -11.23 22.55 -10.30
C ASN A 51 -11.27 23.25 -11.66
N VAL A 52 -12.46 23.73 -12.05
CA VAL A 52 -12.70 24.46 -13.31
C VAL A 52 -11.89 25.75 -13.44
N ASN A 53 -11.43 26.32 -12.32
CA ASN A 53 -10.53 27.48 -12.29
C ASN A 53 -9.04 27.07 -12.27
N GLY A 54 -8.73 25.78 -12.41
CA GLY A 54 -7.37 25.22 -12.32
C GLY A 54 -6.48 25.44 -13.55
N GLY A 55 -6.94 26.19 -14.56
CA GLY A 55 -6.18 26.46 -15.78
C GLY A 55 -5.78 25.18 -16.51
N ALA A 56 -4.50 25.10 -16.94
CA ALA A 56 -3.97 23.94 -17.68
C ALA A 56 -3.99 22.62 -16.90
N ALA A 57 -4.16 22.67 -15.57
CA ALA A 57 -4.24 21.46 -14.75
C ALA A 57 -5.64 20.83 -14.74
N PHE A 58 -6.69 21.54 -15.14
CA PHE A 58 -8.06 21.01 -15.19
C PHE A 58 -8.15 19.77 -16.08
N GLY A 59 -8.81 18.72 -15.58
CA GLY A 59 -8.98 17.46 -16.30
C GLY A 59 -7.73 16.56 -16.36
N THR A 60 -6.59 16.98 -15.80
CA THR A 60 -5.36 16.17 -15.76
C THR A 60 -5.17 15.49 -14.41
N VAL A 61 -4.48 14.33 -14.42
CA VAL A 61 -4.17 13.57 -13.21
C VAL A 61 -2.74 13.89 -12.76
N THR A 62 -2.59 14.46 -11.58
CA THR A 62 -1.29 14.96 -11.06
C THR A 62 -0.87 14.30 -9.75
N SER A 63 -1.69 13.41 -9.20
CA SER A 63 -1.46 12.82 -7.88
C SER A 63 -1.57 11.30 -7.88
N GLN A 64 -0.92 10.69 -6.90
CA GLN A 64 -1.09 9.30 -6.53
C GLN A 64 -2.02 9.22 -5.32
N SER A 65 -3.02 8.34 -5.39
CA SER A 65 -4.02 8.16 -4.32
C SER A 65 -3.59 7.13 -3.27
N ASN A 66 -2.68 6.21 -3.59
CA ASN A 66 -2.18 5.21 -2.65
C ASN A 66 -0.73 5.47 -2.22
N THR A 67 -0.30 4.79 -1.17
CA THR A 67 1.10 4.80 -0.74
C THR A 67 1.96 3.90 -1.64
N PRO A 68 3.24 4.27 -1.89
CA PRO A 68 4.22 3.36 -2.47
C PRO A 68 4.43 2.12 -1.60
N ARG A 69 5.07 1.07 -2.15
CA ARG A 69 5.41 -0.13 -1.39
C ARG A 69 6.20 0.20 -0.12
N GLN A 70 5.71 -0.28 1.01
CA GLN A 70 6.39 -0.19 2.29
C GLN A 70 6.62 -1.59 2.84
N VAL A 71 7.84 -1.87 3.26
CA VAL A 71 8.20 -3.16 3.88
C VAL A 71 8.72 -2.88 5.28
N GLN A 72 8.20 -3.61 6.25
CA GLN A 72 8.61 -3.51 7.65
C GLN A 72 8.95 -4.89 8.22
N PHE A 73 9.96 -4.89 9.09
CA PHE A 73 10.43 -6.08 9.77
C PHE A 73 10.29 -5.90 11.28
N GLY A 74 9.88 -6.96 11.96
CA GLY A 74 9.76 -7.02 13.41
C GLY A 74 10.42 -8.26 13.96
N LEU A 75 11.12 -8.10 15.07
CA LEU A 75 11.71 -9.20 15.82
C LEU A 75 11.21 -9.14 17.27
N LYS A 76 10.74 -10.28 17.78
CA LYS A 76 10.33 -10.43 19.18
C LYS A 76 10.99 -11.65 19.78
N VAL A 77 11.64 -11.48 20.93
CA VAL A 77 12.19 -12.58 21.72
C VAL A 77 11.28 -12.84 22.92
N LEU A 78 10.98 -14.11 23.16
CA LEU A 78 10.18 -14.62 24.27
C LEU A 78 11.09 -15.55 25.07
N PHE A 79 11.12 -15.39 26.39
CA PHE A 79 11.98 -16.12 27.32
C PHE A 79 11.20 -16.55 28.56
#